data_AF-A0A9P0PI52-F1
#
_entry.id   AF-A0A9P0PI52-F1
#
_cell.length_a   1.000
_cell.length_b   1.000
_cell.length_c   1.000
_cell.angle_alpha   90.00
_cell.angle_beta   90.00
_cell.angle_gamma   90.00
#
_symmetry.space_group_name_H-M   'P 1'
#
loop_
_entity.id
_entity.type
_entity.pdbx_description
1 polymer ?
#
loop_
_entity_poly.entity_id
_entity_poly.type
_entity_poly.pdbx_seq_one_letter_code
_entity_poly.pdbx_strand_id
1 'polypeptide(L)'
;MSDKCAKKIERKLNKLKHVVFKETGIQCSQNPTKNIVICNAGLVNGLSEETILEYFSPYGAISNIVMLPGKSCSFFSYVSIDIAREAFEATNGKLTVAQDNKPVYLLYSEQLPESTYSTKVWNELPPGLVILENFITEDEEKLLLSLCCFDNTVSNRMKNRQVRHFGYEFRYDNNNVDKDEPLPEKIPKECNLLWNRLHESTQWKHFIPDQLTVNHYSPGQGIPHHVDTHSAFEDLIISLSLNSAVVMEFKKDDRDICVQLPPRSLCIMSGESRYDWTHGITPRKSDVILSKSGTYTLLKRGVRVSFTFRKIRRGECRCQYTRTCDSITKNKSTELEISASEVEKMHVISVYENIAAHFSETRSKPWPNVLEFVNSFDAGSVVLDVGCGNGKYLGKNKHIFDVGCDTSSALLEVCRKNSFEAFTTNCLYLPFNDCTVDGVISIAVIHHLASEVIFSFLIIQKWYQVSSL
;
A
#
# COMPACT_ATOMS: atom_id res chain seq x y z
N MET A 1 -1.36 54.02 -9.48
CA MET A 1 -1.19 53.04 -8.39
C MET A 1 -0.31 53.66 -7.31
N SER A 2 -0.63 53.52 -6.02
CA SER A 2 0.18 54.11 -4.95
C SER A 2 1.56 53.42 -4.82
N ASP A 3 2.59 54.17 -4.44
CA ASP A 3 3.98 53.68 -4.30
C ASP A 3 4.11 52.47 -3.34
N LYS A 4 3.22 52.37 -2.35
CA LYS A 4 3.09 51.19 -1.45
C LYS A 4 2.61 49.93 -2.18
N CYS A 5 1.72 50.07 -3.17
CA CYS A 5 1.18 48.94 -3.93
C CYS A 5 2.24 48.36 -4.89
N ALA A 6 3.01 49.23 -5.55
CA ALA A 6 4.12 48.84 -6.42
C ALA A 6 5.20 48.05 -5.66
N LYS A 7 5.66 48.56 -4.51
CA LYS A 7 6.62 47.87 -3.63
C LYS A 7 6.13 46.51 -3.13
N LYS A 8 4.82 46.35 -2.91
CA LYS A 8 4.23 45.07 -2.49
C LYS A 8 4.26 44.02 -3.61
N ILE A 9 4.00 44.44 -4.85
CA ILE A 9 4.06 43.57 -6.04
C ILE A 9 5.51 43.16 -6.31
N GLU A 10 6.44 44.10 -6.25
CA GLU A 10 7.87 43.84 -6.45
C GLU A 10 8.41 42.81 -5.46
N ARG A 11 8.11 42.98 -4.16
CA ARG A 11 8.47 41.99 -3.12
C ARG A 11 7.89 40.61 -3.41
N LYS A 12 6.65 40.55 -3.91
CA LYS A 12 5.99 39.29 -4.29
C LYS A 12 6.71 38.63 -5.45
N LEU A 13 7.01 39.36 -6.52
CA LEU A 13 7.73 38.84 -7.68
C LEU A 13 9.14 38.34 -7.31
N ASN A 14 9.87 39.07 -6.45
CA ASN A 14 11.18 38.63 -5.95
C ASN A 14 11.10 37.32 -5.14
N LYS A 15 10.05 37.16 -4.34
CA LYS A 15 9.80 35.90 -3.63
C LYS A 15 9.54 34.75 -4.62
N LEU A 16 8.74 34.99 -5.67
CA LEU A 16 8.46 33.97 -6.69
C LEU A 16 9.72 33.58 -7.47
N LYS A 17 10.56 34.54 -7.86
CA LYS A 17 11.87 34.29 -8.49
C LYS A 17 12.72 33.35 -7.63
N HIS A 18 12.78 33.62 -6.33
CA HIS A 18 13.52 32.79 -5.38
C HIS A 18 12.94 31.37 -5.27
N VAL A 19 11.60 31.23 -5.26
CA VAL A 19 10.93 29.91 -5.25
C VAL A 19 11.25 29.12 -6.51
N VAL A 20 11.12 29.74 -7.70
CA VAL A 20 11.44 29.09 -8.98
C VAL A 20 12.89 28.61 -9.00
N PHE A 21 13.83 29.46 -8.62
CA PHE A 21 15.25 29.10 -8.57
C PHE A 21 15.52 27.97 -7.58
N LYS A 22 14.94 28.03 -6.37
CA LYS A 22 15.09 26.97 -5.36
C LYS A 22 14.52 25.63 -5.83
N GLU A 23 13.41 25.65 -6.56
CA GLU A 23 12.73 24.44 -7.01
C GLU A 23 13.36 23.80 -8.24
N THR A 24 13.93 24.60 -9.14
CA THR A 24 14.29 24.18 -10.51
C THR A 24 15.72 24.52 -10.93
N GLY A 25 16.44 25.34 -10.16
CA GLY A 25 17.74 25.90 -10.55
C GLY A 25 17.66 26.99 -11.63
N ILE A 26 16.47 27.29 -12.17
CA ILE A 26 16.31 28.25 -13.27
C ILE A 26 16.27 29.68 -12.75
N GLN A 27 17.15 30.52 -13.30
CA GLN A 27 17.13 31.96 -13.06
C GLN A 27 16.08 32.64 -13.93
N CYS A 28 15.36 33.59 -13.32
CA CYS A 28 14.35 34.37 -14.02
C CYS A 28 14.98 35.64 -14.62
N SER A 29 14.63 35.93 -15.87
CA SER A 29 15.05 37.13 -16.59
C SER A 29 14.22 38.36 -16.15
N GLN A 30 14.85 39.53 -16.21
CA GLN A 30 14.16 40.82 -16.09
C GLN A 30 13.63 41.31 -17.45
N ASN A 31 14.30 40.92 -18.54
CA ASN A 31 13.93 41.29 -19.90
C ASN A 31 12.96 40.24 -20.48
N PRO A 32 12.01 40.64 -21.35
CA PRO A 32 11.15 39.71 -22.06
C PRO A 32 11.96 38.66 -22.83
N THR A 33 11.56 37.40 -22.67
CA THR A 33 12.09 36.27 -23.43
C THR A 33 10.92 35.47 -24.01
N LYS A 34 11.22 34.51 -24.89
CA LYS A 34 10.19 33.59 -25.40
C LYS A 34 9.68 32.61 -24.34
N ASN A 35 10.41 32.41 -23.23
CA ASN A 35 10.10 31.41 -22.21
C ASN A 35 9.42 32.07 -21.00
N ILE A 36 8.24 31.56 -20.64
CA ILE A 36 7.43 32.06 -19.53
C ILE A 36 7.36 31.01 -18.43
N VAL A 37 7.51 31.46 -17.19
CA VAL A 37 7.30 30.66 -15.97
C VAL A 37 5.97 31.03 -15.37
N ILE A 38 5.09 30.06 -15.14
CA ILE A 38 3.85 30.22 -14.37
C ILE A 38 4.14 29.87 -12.92
N CYS A 39 4.13 30.89 -12.06
CA CYS A 39 4.53 30.75 -10.67
C CYS A 39 3.35 30.29 -9.80
N ASN A 40 3.63 29.40 -8.83
CA ASN A 40 2.63 28.79 -7.95
C ASN A 40 1.48 28.07 -8.69
N ALA A 41 1.73 27.68 -9.93
CA ALA A 41 0.84 26.88 -10.75
C ALA A 41 1.65 25.80 -11.48
N GLY A 42 1.99 24.75 -10.74
CA GLY A 42 2.54 23.51 -11.28
C GLY A 42 1.58 22.34 -11.10
N LEU A 43 2.08 21.12 -11.32
CA LEU A 43 1.31 19.88 -11.16
C LEU A 43 0.79 19.72 -9.72
N VAL A 44 1.57 20.13 -8.71
CA VAL A 44 1.13 20.06 -7.30
C VAL A 44 -0.01 21.04 -6.98
N ASN A 45 -0.20 22.07 -7.81
CA ASN A 45 -1.25 23.07 -7.65
C ASN A 45 -2.49 22.77 -8.50
N GLY A 46 -2.49 21.67 -9.26
CA GLY A 46 -3.64 21.31 -10.09
C GLY A 46 -3.62 21.89 -11.51
N LEU A 47 -2.51 22.47 -11.97
CA LEU A 47 -2.38 22.92 -13.37
C LEU A 47 -2.11 21.72 -14.28
N SER A 48 -2.79 21.69 -15.44
CA SER A 48 -2.57 20.69 -16.49
C SER A 48 -2.07 21.35 -17.78
N GLU A 49 -1.48 20.55 -18.68
CA GLU A 49 -1.04 21.01 -20.00
C GLU A 49 -2.21 21.60 -20.79
N GLU A 50 -3.38 20.97 -20.74
CA GLU A 50 -4.59 21.40 -21.44
C GLU A 50 -5.02 22.79 -20.96
N THR A 51 -4.88 23.08 -19.66
CA THR A 51 -5.16 24.42 -19.12
C THR A 51 -4.15 25.44 -19.66
N ILE A 52 -2.87 25.09 -19.77
CA ILE A 52 -1.88 26.00 -20.37
C ILE A 52 -2.26 26.28 -21.82
N LEU A 53 -2.57 25.24 -22.60
CA LEU A 53 -2.95 25.38 -23.99
C LEU A 53 -4.23 26.22 -24.17
N GLU A 54 -5.25 26.00 -23.35
CA GLU A 54 -6.52 26.74 -23.37
C GLU A 54 -6.32 28.25 -23.21
N TYR A 55 -5.51 28.66 -22.23
CA TYR A 55 -5.36 30.08 -21.89
C TYR A 55 -4.23 30.79 -22.64
N PHE A 56 -3.21 30.08 -23.11
CA PHE A 56 -2.02 30.69 -23.72
C PHE A 56 -1.94 30.50 -25.24
N SER A 57 -2.50 29.41 -25.81
CA SER A 57 -2.51 29.25 -27.28
C SER A 57 -3.26 30.34 -28.06
N PRO A 58 -4.30 31.02 -27.52
CA PRO A 58 -4.95 32.13 -28.21
C PRO A 58 -4.03 33.31 -28.56
N TYR A 59 -2.92 33.50 -27.85
CA TYR A 59 -1.95 34.55 -28.16
C TYR A 59 -0.97 34.14 -29.27
N GLY A 60 -0.74 32.84 -29.45
CA GLY A 60 0.10 32.32 -30.53
C GLY A 60 0.62 30.90 -30.26
N ALA A 61 1.38 30.38 -31.23
CA ALA A 61 1.88 29.01 -31.18
C ALA A 61 2.89 28.79 -30.04
N ILE A 62 2.60 27.81 -29.18
CA ILE A 62 3.48 27.34 -28.11
C ILE A 62 4.41 26.26 -28.68
N SER A 63 5.72 26.50 -28.57
CA SER A 63 6.79 25.62 -29.06
C SER A 63 7.17 24.51 -28.07
N ASN A 64 7.02 24.75 -26.77
CA ASN A 64 7.36 23.78 -25.74
C ASN A 64 6.60 24.06 -24.43
N ILE A 65 6.26 23.01 -23.69
CA ILE A 65 5.68 23.06 -22.33
C ILE A 65 6.48 22.11 -21.44
N VAL A 66 6.94 22.61 -20.30
CA VAL A 66 7.67 21.81 -19.31
C VAL A 66 6.97 21.91 -17.97
N MET A 67 6.39 20.80 -17.53
CA MET A 67 5.81 20.66 -16.20
C MET A 67 6.62 19.63 -15.40
N LEU A 68 7.02 19.99 -14.18
CA LEU A 68 7.92 19.18 -13.38
C LEU A 68 7.17 18.50 -12.22
N PRO A 69 7.25 17.17 -12.07
CA PRO A 69 6.65 16.46 -10.94
C PRO A 69 7.13 17.02 -9.60
N GLY A 70 6.20 17.21 -8.67
CA GLY A 70 6.50 17.72 -7.32
C GLY A 70 6.83 19.21 -7.23
N LYS A 71 6.78 19.97 -8.33
CA LYS A 71 7.09 21.41 -8.36
C LYS A 71 5.84 22.27 -8.44
N SER A 72 5.94 23.47 -7.87
CA SER A 72 4.85 24.45 -7.83
C SER A 72 4.88 25.45 -9.00
N CYS A 73 5.78 25.27 -9.94
CA CYS A 73 5.87 26.07 -11.15
C CYS A 73 5.85 25.20 -12.41
N SER A 74 5.44 25.83 -13.51
CA SER A 74 5.47 25.26 -14.86
C SER A 74 6.07 26.27 -15.82
N PHE A 75 6.57 25.79 -16.95
CA PHE A 75 7.23 26.59 -17.96
C PHE A 75 6.61 26.31 -19.31
N PHE A 76 6.58 27.32 -20.17
CA PHE A 76 6.25 27.14 -21.57
C PHE A 76 6.99 28.17 -22.42
N SER A 77 7.02 27.98 -23.73
CA SER A 77 7.74 28.88 -24.64
C SER A 77 6.97 29.12 -25.91
N TYR A 78 6.84 30.38 -26.30
CA TYR A 78 6.33 30.75 -27.62
C TYR A 78 7.43 30.68 -28.69
N VAL A 79 7.00 30.74 -29.95
CA VAL A 79 7.91 30.89 -31.10
C VAL A 79 8.55 32.28 -31.21
N SER A 80 7.95 33.31 -30.59
CA SER A 80 8.43 34.71 -30.65
C SER A 80 8.37 35.39 -29.28
N ILE A 81 9.33 36.29 -29.03
CA ILE A 81 9.37 37.14 -27.83
C ILE A 81 8.18 38.10 -27.80
N ASP A 82 7.73 38.61 -28.96
CA ASP A 82 6.61 39.56 -29.01
C ASP A 82 5.30 38.93 -28.55
N ILE A 83 5.03 37.69 -28.97
CA ILE A 83 3.86 36.90 -28.53
C ILE A 83 3.96 36.64 -27.03
N ALA A 84 5.15 36.26 -26.54
CA ALA A 84 5.36 36.03 -25.12
C ALA A 84 5.08 37.29 -24.29
N ARG A 85 5.53 38.45 -24.77
CA ARG A 85 5.28 39.75 -24.13
C ARG A 85 3.80 40.10 -24.11
N GLU A 86 3.11 39.95 -25.23
CA GLU A 86 1.67 40.21 -25.32
C GLU A 86 0.87 39.34 -24.34
N ALA A 87 1.11 38.02 -24.36
CA ALA A 87 0.47 37.07 -23.46
C ALA A 87 0.77 37.40 -21.98
N PHE A 88 2.02 37.75 -21.67
CA PHE A 88 2.43 38.12 -20.32
C PHE A 88 1.70 39.34 -19.79
N GLU A 89 1.65 40.43 -20.57
CA GLU A 89 0.97 41.68 -20.19
C GLU A 89 -0.56 41.48 -20.05
N ALA A 90 -1.13 40.62 -20.89
CA ALA A 90 -2.55 40.31 -20.88
C ALA A 90 -2.97 39.47 -19.66
N THR A 91 -2.12 38.54 -19.20
CA THR A 91 -2.51 37.50 -18.22
C THR A 91 -1.85 37.60 -16.85
N ASN A 92 -0.65 38.20 -16.73
CA ASN A 92 0.10 38.21 -15.48
C ASN A 92 -0.66 38.91 -14.34
N GLY A 93 -0.93 38.19 -13.25
CA GLY A 93 -1.66 38.69 -12.09
C GLY A 93 -3.17 38.88 -12.32
N LYS A 94 -3.70 38.49 -13.49
CA LYS A 94 -5.11 38.61 -13.87
C LYS A 94 -5.77 37.24 -14.03
N LEU A 95 -5.01 36.26 -14.51
CA LEU A 95 -5.49 34.92 -14.76
C LEU A 95 -5.66 34.13 -13.46
N THR A 96 -6.79 33.45 -13.29
CA THR A 96 -7.04 32.55 -12.16
C THR A 96 -7.13 31.12 -12.69
N VAL A 97 -6.00 30.42 -12.72
CA VAL A 97 -5.88 29.02 -13.15
C VAL A 97 -5.28 28.18 -12.03
N ALA A 98 -5.51 26.86 -12.09
CA ALA A 98 -5.16 25.89 -11.04
C ALA A 98 -6.07 25.99 -9.77
N GLN A 99 -5.67 25.37 -8.65
CA GLN A 99 -6.48 25.36 -7.42
C GLN A 99 -6.49 26.72 -6.71
N ASP A 100 -7.64 27.03 -6.08
CA ASP A 100 -7.91 28.19 -5.21
C ASP A 100 -8.35 29.52 -5.84
N ASN A 101 -8.63 29.61 -7.15
CA ASN A 101 -9.04 30.87 -7.83
C ASN A 101 -8.10 32.07 -7.53
N LYS A 102 -6.84 31.79 -7.19
CA LYS A 102 -5.85 32.83 -6.92
C LYS A 102 -5.24 33.31 -8.23
N PRO A 103 -4.89 34.60 -8.35
CA PRO A 103 -4.19 35.09 -9.53
C PRO A 103 -2.83 34.41 -9.66
N VAL A 104 -2.54 33.88 -10.85
CA VAL A 104 -1.21 33.38 -11.20
C VAL A 104 -0.31 34.53 -11.61
N TYR A 105 0.96 34.40 -11.30
CA TYR A 105 1.98 35.38 -11.65
C TYR A 105 2.97 34.74 -12.61
N LEU A 106 3.38 35.53 -13.59
CA LEU A 106 4.30 35.12 -14.63
C LEU A 106 5.67 35.78 -14.42
N LEU A 107 6.71 35.05 -14.81
CA LEU A 107 8.10 35.54 -14.91
C LEU A 107 8.68 35.12 -16.25
N TYR A 108 9.72 35.80 -16.72
CA TYR A 108 10.51 35.35 -17.87
C TYR A 108 11.68 34.48 -17.40
N SER A 109 12.16 33.60 -18.28
CA SER A 109 13.38 32.81 -18.07
C SER A 109 14.19 32.73 -19.36
N GLU A 110 15.52 32.65 -19.27
CA GLU A 110 16.37 32.53 -20.47
C GLU A 110 16.38 31.10 -21.02
N GLN A 111 16.12 30.12 -20.17
CA GLN A 111 16.14 28.69 -20.49
C GLN A 111 14.99 27.95 -19.81
N LEU A 112 14.64 26.80 -20.39
CA LEU A 112 13.71 25.84 -19.79
C LEU A 112 14.48 24.82 -18.93
N PRO A 113 13.89 24.26 -17.87
CA PRO A 113 14.51 23.19 -17.10
C PRO A 113 14.53 21.87 -17.88
N GLU A 114 15.52 21.03 -17.59
CA GLU A 114 15.57 19.65 -18.08
C GLU A 114 14.56 18.76 -17.32
N SER A 115 13.90 17.85 -18.05
CA SER A 115 12.83 16.99 -17.52
C SER A 115 13.32 15.72 -16.81
N THR A 116 14.42 15.78 -16.06
CA THR A 116 15.21 14.60 -15.66
C THR A 116 14.93 14.03 -14.26
N TYR A 117 13.91 14.52 -13.53
CA TYR A 117 13.76 14.25 -12.09
C TYR A 117 12.80 13.10 -11.68
N SER A 118 12.32 12.26 -12.60
CA SER A 118 11.36 11.20 -12.24
C SER A 118 12.05 9.84 -12.13
N THR A 119 11.96 9.21 -10.95
CA THR A 119 12.31 7.79 -10.76
C THR A 119 11.26 6.83 -11.33
N LYS A 120 10.07 7.35 -11.67
CA LYS A 120 8.99 6.56 -12.28
C LYS A 120 9.25 6.37 -13.77
N VAL A 121 9.13 5.12 -14.21
CA VAL A 121 9.27 4.71 -15.61
C VAL A 121 7.90 4.80 -16.28
N TRP A 122 7.87 5.42 -17.45
CA TRP A 122 6.70 5.58 -18.31
C TRP A 122 7.00 4.95 -19.68
N ASN A 123 5.95 4.65 -20.45
CA ASN A 123 6.04 4.06 -21.80
C ASN A 123 6.68 2.67 -21.86
N GLU A 124 6.79 2.00 -20.72
CA GLU A 124 7.19 0.59 -20.62
C GLU A 124 6.09 -0.19 -19.90
N LEU A 125 6.03 -1.49 -20.16
CA LEU A 125 5.15 -2.42 -19.45
C LEU A 125 6.01 -3.52 -18.81
N PRO A 126 5.67 -4.00 -17.60
CA PRO A 126 6.24 -5.23 -17.05
C PRO A 126 6.12 -6.40 -18.04
N PRO A 127 7.10 -7.30 -18.13
CA PRO A 127 7.02 -8.46 -19.02
C PRO A 127 5.77 -9.30 -18.75
N GLY A 128 4.98 -9.56 -19.80
CA GLY A 128 3.71 -10.29 -19.71
C GLY A 128 2.48 -9.44 -19.42
N LEU A 129 2.65 -8.13 -19.21
CA LEU A 129 1.53 -7.19 -19.12
C LEU A 129 1.11 -6.72 -20.52
N VAL A 130 -0.19 -6.74 -20.80
CA VAL A 130 -0.78 -6.23 -22.05
C VAL A 130 -1.97 -5.33 -21.73
N ILE A 131 -2.04 -4.17 -22.37
CA ILE A 131 -3.19 -3.26 -22.29
C ILE A 131 -3.89 -3.21 -23.64
N LEU A 132 -5.17 -3.58 -23.67
CA LEU A 132 -6.03 -3.41 -24.84
C LEU A 132 -6.95 -2.21 -24.60
N GLU A 133 -6.68 -1.09 -25.28
CA GLU A 133 -7.51 0.11 -25.19
C GLU A 133 -8.80 -0.03 -25.99
N ASN A 134 -9.86 0.65 -25.54
CA ASN A 134 -11.20 0.60 -26.16
C ASN A 134 -11.66 -0.83 -26.45
N PHE A 135 -11.33 -1.75 -25.55
CA PHE A 135 -11.64 -3.17 -25.69
C PHE A 135 -13.14 -3.41 -25.70
N ILE A 136 -13.91 -2.58 -24.99
CA ILE A 136 -15.38 -2.56 -25.04
C ILE A 136 -15.91 -1.24 -25.58
N THR A 137 -17.14 -1.26 -26.07
CA THR A 137 -17.87 -0.05 -26.50
C THR A 137 -18.46 0.72 -25.32
N GLU A 138 -18.93 1.94 -25.55
CA GLU A 138 -19.61 2.75 -24.52
C GLU A 138 -20.93 2.13 -24.05
N ASP A 139 -21.67 1.46 -24.93
CA ASP A 139 -22.93 0.82 -24.56
C ASP A 139 -22.69 -0.48 -23.76
N GLU A 140 -21.64 -1.23 -24.09
CA GLU A 140 -21.17 -2.35 -23.27
C GLU A 140 -20.69 -1.88 -21.89
N GLU A 141 -20.01 -0.73 -21.81
CA GLU A 141 -19.61 -0.13 -20.52
C GLU A 141 -20.82 0.24 -19.67
N LYS A 142 -21.86 0.86 -20.25
CA LYS A 142 -23.12 1.17 -19.54
C LYS A 142 -23.80 -0.10 -19.03
N LEU A 143 -23.88 -1.14 -19.87
CA LEU A 143 -24.44 -2.43 -19.50
C LEU A 143 -23.69 -3.03 -18.29
N LEU A 144 -22.36 -3.10 -18.35
CA LEU A 144 -21.56 -3.68 -17.26
C LEU A 144 -21.62 -2.85 -15.98
N LEU A 145 -21.65 -1.52 -16.08
CA LEU A 145 -21.86 -0.64 -14.93
C LEU A 145 -23.22 -0.85 -14.26
N SER A 146 -24.27 -1.17 -15.02
CA SER A 146 -25.61 -1.45 -14.46
C SER A 146 -25.65 -2.73 -13.59
N LEU A 147 -24.74 -3.68 -13.80
CA LEU A 147 -24.59 -4.86 -12.94
C LEU A 147 -24.05 -4.53 -11.54
N CYS A 148 -23.47 -3.32 -11.40
CA CYS A 148 -22.81 -2.85 -10.19
C CYS A 148 -23.72 -2.01 -9.30
N CYS A 149 -25.05 -2.20 -9.34
CA CYS A 149 -25.95 -1.57 -8.37
C CYS A 149 -25.53 -2.00 -6.95
N PHE A 150 -24.74 -1.16 -6.28
CA PHE A 150 -24.38 -1.30 -4.89
C PHE A 150 -25.58 -0.88 -4.04
N ASP A 151 -26.64 -1.69 -4.06
CA ASP A 151 -27.72 -1.54 -3.10
C ASP A 151 -27.12 -1.68 -1.69
N ASN A 152 -27.54 -0.79 -0.79
CA ASN A 152 -26.98 -0.57 0.55
C ASN A 152 -27.04 -1.80 1.49
N THR A 153 -27.49 -2.96 1.02
CA THR A 153 -27.83 -4.13 1.82
C THR A 153 -26.80 -5.26 1.80
N VAL A 154 -25.88 -5.34 0.82
CA VAL A 154 -24.94 -6.49 0.68
C VAL A 154 -23.48 -6.07 0.38
N SER A 155 -23.09 -4.81 0.64
CA SER A 155 -21.69 -4.41 0.48
C SER A 155 -20.86 -4.76 1.73
N ASN A 156 -19.89 -5.66 1.62
CA ASN A 156 -18.80 -5.73 2.59
C ASN A 156 -17.99 -4.42 2.47
N ARG A 157 -18.26 -3.46 3.36
CA ARG A 157 -17.57 -2.17 3.40
C ARG A 157 -16.15 -2.38 3.90
N MET A 158 -15.19 -2.51 2.99
CA MET A 158 -13.79 -2.28 3.36
C MET A 158 -13.61 -0.81 3.72
N LYS A 159 -12.73 -0.50 4.70
CA LYS A 159 -12.50 0.87 5.19
C LYS A 159 -12.23 1.91 4.08
N ASN A 160 -11.74 1.49 2.90
CA ASN A 160 -11.22 2.37 1.85
C ASN A 160 -11.85 2.21 0.45
N ARG A 161 -12.74 1.22 0.18
CA ARG A 161 -13.42 1.04 -1.12
C ARG A 161 -14.60 0.04 -1.01
N GLN A 162 -15.53 0.06 -1.96
CA GLN A 162 -16.59 -0.95 -2.04
C GLN A 162 -16.15 -2.10 -2.94
N VAL A 163 -16.41 -3.34 -2.51
CA VAL A 163 -16.04 -4.55 -3.25
C VAL A 163 -17.20 -5.53 -3.27
N ARG A 164 -17.39 -6.21 -4.41
CA ARG A 164 -18.34 -7.31 -4.59
C ARG A 164 -17.66 -8.47 -5.32
N HIS A 165 -17.97 -9.71 -4.93
CA HIS A 165 -17.39 -10.91 -5.53
C HIS A 165 -18.46 -11.78 -6.19
N PHE A 166 -18.07 -12.53 -7.22
CA PHE A 166 -18.90 -13.51 -7.90
C PHE A 166 -18.09 -14.79 -8.15
N GLY A 167 -18.77 -15.93 -8.15
CA GLY A 167 -18.22 -17.27 -8.28
C GLY A 167 -17.56 -17.76 -6.99
N TYR A 168 -16.62 -16.98 -6.45
CA TYR A 168 -15.93 -17.26 -5.21
C TYR A 168 -15.64 -15.99 -4.43
N GLU A 169 -15.77 -16.05 -3.10
CA GLU A 169 -15.39 -14.96 -2.21
C GLU A 169 -13.87 -14.94 -1.98
N PHE A 170 -13.28 -13.76 -2.10
CA PHE A 170 -11.90 -13.52 -1.70
C PHE A 170 -11.85 -13.06 -0.24
N ARG A 171 -11.29 -13.92 0.61
CA ARG A 171 -11.14 -13.71 2.04
C ARG A 171 -9.87 -12.88 2.32
N TYR A 172 -10.06 -11.67 2.84
CA TYR A 172 -8.98 -10.68 3.02
C TYR A 172 -8.11 -10.89 4.26
N ASP A 173 -8.61 -11.64 5.24
CA ASP A 173 -7.91 -12.06 6.45
C ASP A 173 -6.73 -12.99 6.13
N ASN A 174 -6.90 -13.87 5.16
CA ASN A 174 -5.87 -14.83 4.73
C ASN A 174 -5.41 -14.62 3.28
N ASN A 175 -5.92 -13.58 2.61
CA ASN A 175 -5.69 -13.26 1.20
C ASN A 175 -5.89 -14.49 0.28
N ASN A 176 -6.94 -15.28 0.49
CA ASN A 176 -7.18 -16.49 -0.29
C ASN A 176 -8.67 -16.66 -0.63
N VAL A 177 -8.99 -17.78 -1.27
CA VAL A 177 -10.33 -18.19 -1.64
C VAL A 177 -10.59 -19.55 -1.03
N ASP A 178 -11.78 -19.73 -0.46
CA ASP A 178 -12.26 -21.06 -0.08
C ASP A 178 -12.71 -21.81 -1.33
N LYS A 179 -11.96 -22.86 -1.69
CA LYS A 179 -12.18 -23.60 -2.95
C LYS A 179 -13.36 -24.56 -2.85
N ASP A 180 -13.78 -24.87 -1.64
CA ASP A 180 -14.84 -25.83 -1.33
C ASP A 180 -16.20 -25.12 -1.10
N GLU A 181 -16.18 -23.79 -0.95
CA GLU A 181 -17.36 -22.97 -0.70
C GLU A 181 -17.56 -21.88 -1.79
N PRO A 182 -18.01 -22.26 -3.01
CA PRO A 182 -18.31 -21.29 -4.05
C PRO A 182 -19.56 -20.45 -3.70
N LEU A 183 -19.56 -19.20 -4.15
CA LEU A 183 -20.71 -18.30 -4.00
C LEU A 183 -21.89 -18.76 -4.88
N PRO A 184 -23.15 -18.58 -4.44
CA PRO A 184 -24.32 -18.85 -5.27
C PRO A 184 -24.37 -18.00 -6.55
N GLU A 185 -23.95 -16.74 -6.45
CA GLU A 185 -23.89 -15.81 -7.58
C GLU A 185 -22.66 -16.10 -8.44
N LYS A 186 -22.89 -16.63 -9.64
CA LYS A 186 -21.84 -16.83 -10.65
C LYS A 186 -21.50 -15.51 -11.35
N ILE A 187 -20.41 -15.52 -12.12
CA ILE A 187 -20.06 -14.38 -13.00
C ILE A 187 -21.26 -14.07 -13.92
N PRO A 188 -21.72 -12.81 -13.99
CA PRO A 188 -22.84 -12.41 -14.85
C PRO A 188 -22.59 -12.76 -16.33
N LYS A 189 -23.62 -13.26 -17.02
CA LYS A 189 -23.52 -13.74 -18.42
C LYS A 189 -23.20 -12.62 -19.40
N GLU A 190 -23.53 -11.39 -19.05
CA GLU A 190 -23.19 -10.16 -19.77
C GLU A 190 -21.67 -10.02 -19.95
N CYS A 191 -20.87 -10.57 -19.03
CA CYS A 191 -19.41 -10.58 -19.15
C CYS A 191 -18.90 -11.53 -20.25
N ASN A 192 -19.73 -12.42 -20.81
CA ASN A 192 -19.31 -13.40 -21.82
C ASN A 192 -18.81 -12.75 -23.11
N LEU A 193 -19.24 -11.52 -23.41
CA LEU A 193 -18.74 -10.75 -24.56
C LEU A 193 -17.20 -10.59 -24.50
N LEU A 194 -16.62 -10.52 -23.30
CA LEU A 194 -15.18 -10.34 -23.11
C LEU A 194 -14.42 -11.58 -23.57
N TRP A 195 -14.88 -12.77 -23.18
CA TRP A 195 -14.21 -14.03 -23.51
C TRP A 195 -14.40 -14.38 -24.98
N ASN A 196 -15.58 -14.15 -25.54
CA ASN A 196 -15.84 -14.32 -26.97
C ASN A 196 -14.85 -13.48 -27.80
N ARG A 197 -14.71 -12.19 -27.44
CA ARG A 197 -13.77 -11.27 -28.13
C ARG A 197 -12.32 -11.71 -27.93
N LEU A 198 -11.92 -12.15 -26.74
CA LEU A 198 -10.55 -12.66 -26.48
C LEU A 198 -10.25 -13.93 -27.27
N HIS A 199 -11.21 -14.86 -27.37
CA HIS A 199 -11.02 -16.14 -28.06
C HIS A 199 -10.81 -15.97 -29.57
N GLU A 200 -11.43 -14.95 -30.16
CA GLU A 200 -11.28 -14.63 -31.58
C GLU A 200 -9.97 -13.89 -31.88
N SER A 201 -9.50 -13.03 -30.97
CA SER A 201 -8.48 -12.02 -31.27
C SER A 201 -7.12 -12.23 -30.61
N THR A 202 -6.95 -13.26 -29.77
CA THR A 202 -5.73 -13.40 -28.94
C THR A 202 -5.24 -14.84 -28.77
N GLN A 203 -4.08 -14.99 -28.15
CA GLN A 203 -3.52 -16.28 -27.74
C GLN A 203 -4.28 -16.96 -26.58
N TRP A 204 -5.21 -16.28 -25.92
CA TRP A 204 -5.91 -16.77 -24.72
C TRP A 204 -7.25 -17.46 -25.03
N LYS A 205 -7.27 -18.28 -26.09
CA LYS A 205 -8.49 -18.88 -26.67
C LYS A 205 -9.26 -19.85 -25.77
N HIS A 206 -8.66 -20.25 -24.65
CA HIS A 206 -9.23 -21.22 -23.72
C HIS A 206 -9.47 -20.64 -22.32
N PHE A 207 -9.21 -19.35 -22.12
CA PHE A 207 -9.41 -18.74 -20.83
C PHE A 207 -10.91 -18.53 -20.57
N ILE A 208 -11.39 -19.10 -19.47
CA ILE A 208 -12.75 -18.89 -18.94
C ILE A 208 -12.63 -18.73 -17.42
N PRO A 209 -12.79 -17.50 -16.89
CA PRO A 209 -12.68 -17.27 -15.46
C PRO A 209 -13.90 -17.85 -14.73
N ASP A 210 -13.68 -18.19 -13.46
CA ASP A 210 -14.72 -18.64 -12.53
C ASP A 210 -14.77 -17.80 -11.25
N GLN A 211 -13.92 -16.77 -11.14
CA GLN A 211 -13.94 -15.77 -10.07
C GLN A 211 -13.92 -14.34 -10.66
N LEU A 212 -14.78 -13.46 -10.14
CA LEU A 212 -14.79 -12.02 -10.44
C LEU A 212 -14.80 -11.18 -9.15
N THR A 213 -13.91 -10.20 -9.08
CA THR A 213 -13.91 -9.14 -8.06
C THR A 213 -14.25 -7.81 -8.74
N VAL A 214 -15.37 -7.20 -8.36
CA VAL A 214 -15.74 -5.84 -8.75
C VAL A 214 -15.27 -4.88 -7.66
N ASN A 215 -14.43 -3.90 -8.03
CA ASN A 215 -13.97 -2.85 -7.13
C ASN A 215 -14.50 -1.49 -7.58
N HIS A 216 -15.00 -0.70 -6.63
CA HIS A 216 -15.45 0.67 -6.85
C HIS A 216 -14.59 1.66 -6.07
N TYR A 217 -13.95 2.58 -6.78
CA TYR A 217 -13.03 3.57 -6.25
C TYR A 217 -13.58 4.98 -6.47
N SER A 218 -13.82 5.70 -5.37
CA SER A 218 -14.04 7.14 -5.41
C SER A 218 -12.71 7.90 -5.51
N PRO A 219 -12.68 9.14 -6.03
CA PRO A 219 -11.46 9.95 -6.07
C PRO A 219 -10.79 10.06 -4.70
N GLY A 220 -9.48 9.76 -4.65
CA GLY A 220 -8.72 9.67 -3.40
C GLY A 220 -8.55 8.25 -2.86
N GLN A 221 -9.37 7.29 -3.29
CA GLN A 221 -9.22 5.89 -2.90
C GLN A 221 -8.19 5.16 -3.78
N GLY A 222 -7.74 4.01 -3.30
CA GLY A 222 -6.70 3.21 -3.93
C GLY A 222 -6.65 1.78 -3.40
N ILE A 223 -5.63 1.04 -3.81
CA ILE A 223 -5.32 -0.29 -3.31
C ILE A 223 -3.80 -0.38 -3.04
N PRO A 224 -3.37 -0.88 -1.87
CA PRO A 224 -1.96 -1.08 -1.58
C PRO A 224 -1.28 -1.98 -2.61
N HIS A 225 0.05 -1.86 -2.71
CA HIS A 225 0.83 -2.77 -3.53
C HIS A 225 0.71 -4.20 -3.01
N HIS A 226 0.37 -5.12 -3.91
CA HIS A 226 0.26 -6.54 -3.61
C HIS A 226 0.57 -7.38 -4.86
N VAL A 227 0.81 -8.66 -4.64
CA VAL A 227 0.76 -9.69 -5.68
C VAL A 227 -0.48 -10.53 -5.38
N ASP A 228 -1.28 -10.84 -6.39
CA ASP A 228 -2.41 -11.74 -6.19
C ASP A 228 -1.88 -13.11 -5.77
N THR A 229 -2.58 -13.80 -4.88
CA THR A 229 -2.12 -15.07 -4.29
C THR A 229 -1.89 -16.15 -5.35
N HIS A 230 -0.70 -16.77 -5.34
CA HIS A 230 -0.28 -17.70 -6.38
C HIS A 230 -1.03 -19.03 -6.26
N SER A 231 -1.26 -19.49 -5.03
CA SER A 231 -2.00 -20.73 -4.76
C SER A 231 -3.51 -20.60 -5.02
N ALA A 232 -4.06 -19.38 -5.02
CA ALA A 232 -5.48 -19.12 -5.20
C ALA A 232 -5.88 -19.10 -6.67
N PHE A 233 -5.05 -18.47 -7.52
CA PHE A 233 -5.40 -18.17 -8.90
C PHE A 233 -4.38 -18.71 -9.91
N GLU A 234 -4.86 -19.05 -11.10
CA GLU A 234 -4.00 -19.41 -12.22
C GLU A 234 -3.22 -18.18 -12.74
N ASP A 235 -2.46 -18.38 -13.82
CA ASP A 235 -1.57 -17.37 -14.39
C ASP A 235 -2.33 -16.15 -14.92
N LEU A 236 -3.29 -16.36 -15.82
CA LEU A 236 -3.94 -15.24 -16.48
C LEU A 236 -4.90 -14.52 -15.53
N ILE A 237 -4.63 -13.23 -15.27
CA ILE A 237 -5.56 -12.30 -14.63
C ILE A 237 -5.91 -11.19 -15.59
N ILE A 238 -7.20 -10.88 -15.65
CA ILE A 238 -7.73 -9.84 -16.53
C ILE A 238 -8.47 -8.81 -15.70
N SER A 239 -8.16 -7.53 -15.88
CA SER A 239 -8.83 -6.42 -15.19
C SER A 239 -9.38 -5.41 -16.21
N LEU A 240 -10.71 -5.33 -16.29
CA LEU A 240 -11.42 -4.36 -17.11
C LEU A 240 -11.61 -3.06 -16.32
N SER A 241 -11.21 -1.93 -16.88
CA SER A 241 -11.37 -0.60 -16.28
C SER A 241 -12.58 0.13 -16.88
N LEU A 242 -13.47 0.65 -16.04
CA LEU A 242 -14.70 1.33 -16.44
C LEU A 242 -14.80 2.74 -15.84
N ASN A 243 -15.54 3.60 -16.53
CA ASN A 243 -15.93 4.96 -16.17
C ASN A 243 -14.75 5.98 -16.14
N SER A 244 -13.79 5.80 -15.23
CA SER A 244 -12.65 6.72 -15.09
C SER A 244 -11.32 6.02 -15.29
N ALA A 245 -10.40 6.72 -15.95
CA ALA A 245 -8.99 6.34 -16.03
C ALA A 245 -8.34 6.32 -14.65
N VAL A 246 -7.25 5.56 -14.52
CA VAL A 246 -6.35 5.59 -13.36
C VAL A 246 -4.93 5.20 -13.76
N VAL A 247 -3.93 5.64 -13.01
CA VAL A 247 -2.59 5.05 -13.07
C VAL A 247 -2.45 3.92 -12.06
N MET A 248 -2.10 2.74 -12.56
CA MET A 248 -1.66 1.59 -11.75
C MET A 248 -0.12 1.56 -11.74
N GLU A 249 0.44 1.38 -10.55
CA GLU A 249 1.89 1.35 -10.33
C GLU A 249 2.33 -0.10 -10.17
N PHE A 250 3.30 -0.52 -10.97
CA PHE A 250 3.93 -1.85 -10.91
C PHE A 250 5.34 -1.71 -10.36
N LYS A 251 5.63 -2.41 -9.26
CA LYS A 251 6.93 -2.32 -8.56
C LYS A 251 7.60 -3.68 -8.44
N LYS A 252 8.89 -3.69 -8.80
CA LYS A 252 9.82 -4.81 -8.63
C LYS A 252 11.22 -4.26 -8.44
N ASP A 253 11.87 -4.61 -7.33
CA ASP A 253 13.18 -4.11 -6.93
C ASP A 253 13.19 -2.57 -6.95
N ASP A 254 14.14 -1.93 -7.64
CA ASP A 254 14.22 -0.47 -7.76
C ASP A 254 13.37 0.11 -8.92
N ARG A 255 12.61 -0.72 -9.64
CA ARG A 255 11.78 -0.27 -10.77
C ARG A 255 10.35 0.04 -10.33
N ASP A 256 9.86 1.23 -10.69
CA ASP A 256 8.47 1.68 -10.51
C ASP A 256 7.89 2.09 -11.88
N ILE A 257 7.18 1.15 -12.51
CA ILE A 257 6.56 1.35 -13.82
C ILE A 257 5.12 1.86 -13.63
N CYS A 258 4.82 3.01 -14.22
CA CYS A 258 3.49 3.62 -14.18
C CYS A 258 2.72 3.30 -15.45
N VAL A 259 1.59 2.60 -15.30
CA VAL A 259 0.72 2.19 -16.42
C VAL A 259 -0.62 2.89 -16.31
N GLN A 260 -0.97 3.64 -17.36
CA GLN A 260 -2.30 4.24 -17.45
C GLN A 260 -3.31 3.18 -17.89
N LEU A 261 -4.39 3.06 -17.13
CA LEU A 261 -5.55 2.22 -17.43
C LEU A 261 -6.71 3.13 -17.82
N PRO A 262 -6.93 3.41 -19.11
CA PRO A 262 -8.05 4.24 -19.56
C PRO A 262 -9.40 3.52 -19.36
N PRO A 263 -10.54 4.24 -19.37
CA PRO A 263 -11.85 3.59 -19.39
C PRO A 263 -11.98 2.66 -20.60
N ARG A 264 -12.81 1.63 -20.46
CA ARG A 264 -13.04 0.59 -21.48
C ARG A 264 -11.80 -0.21 -21.88
N SER A 265 -10.71 -0.12 -21.12
CA SER A 265 -9.49 -0.88 -21.38
C SER A 265 -9.46 -2.19 -20.61
N LEU A 266 -8.84 -3.19 -21.24
CA LEU A 266 -8.59 -4.50 -20.65
C LEU A 266 -7.10 -4.63 -20.33
N CYS A 267 -6.77 -4.71 -19.05
CA CYS A 267 -5.43 -5.00 -18.56
C CYS A 267 -5.28 -6.51 -18.36
N ILE A 268 -4.29 -7.11 -19.00
CA ILE A 268 -4.02 -8.55 -18.95
C ILE A 268 -2.65 -8.76 -18.30
N MET A 269 -2.63 -9.51 -17.20
CA MET A 269 -1.42 -9.87 -16.46
C MET A 269 -1.18 -11.39 -16.60
N SER A 270 0.02 -11.77 -17.03
CA SER A 270 0.46 -13.16 -17.15
C SER A 270 1.98 -13.24 -16.98
N GLY A 271 2.48 -14.38 -16.53
CA GLY A 271 3.90 -14.58 -16.28
C GLY A 271 4.45 -13.61 -15.24
N GLU A 272 5.51 -12.91 -15.59
CA GLU A 272 6.26 -12.09 -14.63
C GLU A 272 5.40 -10.96 -14.05
N SER A 273 4.65 -10.23 -14.89
CA SER A 273 3.80 -9.12 -14.45
C SER A 273 2.73 -9.53 -13.44
N ARG A 274 2.32 -10.80 -13.48
CA ARG A 274 1.35 -11.38 -12.55
C ARG A 274 2.01 -11.85 -11.25
N TYR A 275 3.15 -12.53 -11.36
CA TYR A 275 3.71 -13.31 -10.26
C TYR A 275 4.81 -12.59 -9.48
N ASP A 276 5.59 -11.72 -10.11
CA ASP A 276 6.81 -11.17 -9.49
C ASP A 276 6.84 -9.64 -9.45
N TRP A 277 5.82 -9.00 -10.03
CA TRP A 277 5.57 -7.56 -9.88
C TRP A 277 4.42 -7.33 -8.91
N THR A 278 4.64 -6.44 -7.93
CA THR A 278 3.52 -5.93 -7.13
C THR A 278 2.78 -4.87 -7.93
N HIS A 279 1.45 -4.83 -7.82
CA HIS A 279 0.64 -3.81 -8.45
C HIS A 279 -0.22 -3.08 -7.42
N GLY A 280 -0.45 -1.78 -7.63
CA GLY A 280 -1.18 -0.95 -6.69
C GLY A 280 -1.75 0.31 -7.34
N ILE A 281 -2.74 0.91 -6.68
CA ILE A 281 -3.28 2.21 -7.06
C ILE A 281 -3.08 3.13 -5.85
N THR A 282 -2.14 4.08 -5.97
CA THR A 282 -1.85 5.04 -4.90
C THR A 282 -3.11 5.87 -4.58
N PRO A 283 -3.50 6.05 -3.31
CA PRO A 283 -4.63 6.90 -2.90
C PRO A 283 -4.36 8.39 -3.22
N ARG A 284 -4.97 8.91 -4.28
CA ARG A 284 -4.88 10.33 -4.69
C ARG A 284 -6.07 10.74 -5.55
N LYS A 285 -6.30 12.05 -5.69
CA LYS A 285 -7.41 12.62 -6.47
C LYS A 285 -7.06 12.88 -7.94
N SER A 286 -5.77 12.99 -8.24
CA SER A 286 -5.26 13.19 -9.60
C SER A 286 -3.98 12.39 -9.77
N ASP A 287 -3.75 11.92 -11.00
CA ASP A 287 -2.50 11.31 -11.44
C ASP A 287 -1.66 12.34 -12.19
N VAL A 288 -0.34 12.28 -12.01
CA VAL A 288 0.62 12.93 -12.91
C VAL A 288 0.93 11.91 -14.00
N ILE A 289 0.67 12.24 -15.26
CA ILE A 289 0.88 11.37 -16.42
C ILE A 289 1.78 12.04 -17.46
N LEU A 290 2.36 11.25 -18.35
CA LEU A 290 3.01 11.76 -19.56
C LEU A 290 1.95 12.02 -20.63
N SER A 291 1.91 13.22 -21.18
CA SER A 291 1.01 13.56 -22.27
C SER A 291 1.55 13.11 -23.63
N LYS A 292 0.73 13.26 -24.68
CA LYS A 292 1.13 12.93 -26.05
C LYS A 292 2.28 13.80 -26.57
N SER A 293 2.48 15.00 -26.01
CA SER A 293 3.60 15.88 -26.37
C SER A 293 4.91 15.49 -25.68
N GLY A 294 4.86 14.51 -24.76
CA GLY A 294 6.02 14.07 -23.97
C GLY A 294 6.27 14.93 -22.72
N THR A 295 5.39 15.88 -22.39
CA THR A 295 5.45 16.62 -21.12
C THR A 295 4.59 15.97 -20.04
N TYR A 296 4.80 16.31 -18.78
CA TYR A 296 3.92 15.84 -17.71
C TYR A 296 2.64 16.68 -17.67
N THR A 297 1.50 16.05 -17.39
CA THR A 297 0.21 16.72 -17.17
C THR A 297 -0.56 16.05 -16.03
N LEU A 298 -1.71 16.61 -15.66
CA LEU A 298 -2.59 16.08 -14.63
C LEU A 298 -3.81 15.40 -15.23
N LEU A 299 -4.03 14.16 -14.81
CA LEU A 299 -5.25 13.42 -15.04
C LEU A 299 -6.09 13.43 -13.76
N LYS A 300 -7.20 14.17 -13.74
CA LYS A 300 -8.15 14.14 -12.61
C LYS A 300 -8.86 12.78 -12.58
N ARG A 301 -8.90 12.15 -11.41
CA ARG A 301 -9.64 10.89 -11.23
C ARG A 301 -11.13 11.18 -11.02
N GLY A 302 -11.97 10.47 -11.73
CA GLY A 302 -13.40 10.31 -11.44
C GLY A 302 -13.66 9.07 -10.59
N VAL A 303 -14.93 8.66 -10.52
CA VAL A 303 -15.31 7.36 -9.98
C VAL A 303 -14.87 6.27 -10.96
N ARG A 304 -14.08 5.31 -10.48
CA ARG A 304 -13.62 4.18 -11.29
C ARG A 304 -14.24 2.89 -10.77
N VAL A 305 -14.73 2.07 -11.69
CA VAL A 305 -15.11 0.68 -11.41
C VAL A 305 -14.16 -0.24 -12.15
N SER A 306 -13.76 -1.35 -11.54
CA SER A 306 -13.00 -2.39 -12.25
C SER A 306 -13.49 -3.79 -11.96
N PHE A 307 -13.51 -4.59 -13.00
CA PHE A 307 -13.86 -6.00 -12.96
C PHE A 307 -12.59 -6.81 -13.13
N THR A 308 -12.14 -7.47 -12.07
CA THR A 308 -10.96 -8.33 -12.11
C THR A 308 -11.39 -9.79 -12.14
N PHE A 309 -11.09 -10.46 -13.24
CA PHE A 309 -11.46 -11.84 -13.54
C PHE A 309 -10.27 -12.76 -13.41
N ARG A 310 -10.51 -13.92 -12.79
CA ARG A 310 -9.48 -14.92 -12.48
C ARG A 310 -10.04 -16.32 -12.64
N LYS A 311 -9.13 -17.27 -12.83
CA LYS A 311 -9.39 -18.70 -12.74
C LYS A 311 -8.86 -19.22 -11.40
N ILE A 312 -9.69 -19.92 -10.63
CA ILE A 312 -9.27 -20.59 -9.40
C ILE A 312 -8.29 -21.71 -9.73
N ARG A 313 -7.12 -21.68 -9.10
CA ARG A 313 -6.14 -22.75 -9.20
C ARG A 313 -6.56 -23.94 -8.35
N ARG A 314 -6.63 -25.13 -8.97
CA ARG A 314 -6.74 -26.41 -8.27
C ARG A 314 -5.33 -26.93 -7.96
N GLY A 315 -4.99 -27.12 -6.69
CA GLY A 315 -3.65 -27.52 -6.24
C GLY A 315 -2.67 -26.36 -5.97
N GLU A 316 -1.40 -26.70 -5.78
CA GLU A 316 -0.31 -25.76 -5.46
C GLU A 316 0.24 -25.05 -6.71
N CYS A 317 0.81 -23.86 -6.50
CA CYS A 317 1.54 -23.16 -7.55
C CYS A 317 2.95 -23.73 -7.72
N ARG A 318 3.38 -23.90 -8.98
CA ARG A 318 4.71 -24.40 -9.37
C ARG A 318 5.44 -23.41 -10.29
N CYS A 319 5.20 -22.11 -10.11
CA CYS A 319 5.84 -21.08 -10.92
C CYS A 319 7.34 -20.95 -10.57
N GLN A 320 8.12 -20.41 -11.50
CA GLN A 320 9.55 -20.11 -11.29
C GLN A 320 9.80 -18.90 -10.35
N TYR A 321 8.75 -18.13 -10.01
CA TYR A 321 8.85 -16.89 -9.23
C TYR A 321 8.78 -17.19 -7.72
N THR A 322 9.85 -17.78 -7.17
CA THR A 322 9.82 -18.34 -5.81
C THR A 322 9.74 -17.31 -4.69
N ARG A 323 10.18 -16.07 -4.93
CA ARG A 323 10.26 -15.01 -3.92
C ARG A 323 8.90 -14.60 -3.37
N THR A 324 7.89 -14.55 -4.24
CA THR A 324 6.54 -14.07 -3.96
C THR A 324 5.51 -15.21 -3.87
N CYS A 325 5.91 -16.44 -4.20
CA CYS A 325 4.99 -17.57 -4.29
C CYS A 325 4.68 -18.18 -2.92
N ASP A 326 3.44 -17.99 -2.46
CA ASP A 326 2.94 -18.48 -1.18
C ASP A 326 2.96 -20.02 -1.04
N SER A 327 2.77 -20.77 -2.13
CA SER A 327 2.93 -22.23 -2.11
C SER A 327 4.37 -22.68 -1.80
N ILE A 328 5.38 -21.88 -2.16
CA ILE A 328 6.79 -22.23 -1.99
C ILE A 328 7.29 -21.72 -0.65
N THR A 329 6.91 -20.50 -0.26
CA THR A 329 7.32 -19.91 1.03
C THR A 329 6.73 -20.65 2.22
N LYS A 330 5.49 -21.18 2.13
CA LYS A 330 4.92 -22.04 3.17
C LYS A 330 5.75 -23.29 3.44
N ASN A 331 6.26 -23.94 2.38
CA ASN A 331 7.10 -25.13 2.55
C ASN A 331 8.45 -24.77 3.20
N LYS A 332 9.03 -23.61 2.86
CA LYS A 332 10.26 -23.11 3.50
C LYS A 332 10.06 -22.71 4.97
N SER A 333 8.93 -22.09 5.32
CA SER A 333 8.66 -21.71 6.71
C SER A 333 8.53 -22.95 7.59
N THR A 334 7.88 -24.01 7.12
CA THR A 334 7.76 -25.26 7.87
C THR A 334 9.12 -25.93 8.08
N GLU A 335 10.02 -25.93 7.08
CA GLU A 335 11.39 -26.45 7.24
C GLU A 335 12.22 -25.61 8.24
N LEU A 336 12.10 -24.29 8.20
CA LEU A 336 12.78 -23.38 9.13
C LEU A 336 12.25 -23.49 10.56
N GLU A 337 10.94 -23.67 10.75
CA GLU A 337 10.32 -23.89 12.07
C GLU A 337 10.78 -25.19 12.71
N ILE A 338 10.89 -26.27 11.92
CA ILE A 338 11.44 -27.56 12.39
C ILE A 338 12.88 -27.37 12.87
N SER A 339 13.72 -26.70 12.07
CA SER A 339 15.11 -26.44 12.43
C SER A 339 15.26 -25.54 13.67
N ALA A 340 14.44 -24.50 13.80
CA ALA A 340 14.45 -23.60 14.95
C ALA A 340 14.06 -24.34 16.25
N SER A 341 13.05 -25.21 16.21
CA SER A 341 12.63 -26.02 17.37
C SER A 341 13.74 -26.96 17.86
N GLU A 342 14.54 -27.52 16.96
CA GLU A 342 15.69 -28.36 17.31
C GLU A 342 16.79 -27.56 18.01
N VAL A 343 17.08 -26.35 17.51
CA VAL A 343 18.06 -25.43 18.11
C VAL A 343 17.63 -25.00 19.52
N GLU A 344 16.35 -24.62 19.70
CA GLU A 344 15.81 -24.24 21.03
C GLU A 344 15.90 -25.41 22.02
N LYS A 345 15.54 -26.62 21.59
CA LYS A 345 15.67 -27.83 22.42
C LYS A 345 17.10 -28.05 22.89
N MET A 346 18.07 -27.91 21.98
CA MET A 346 19.48 -28.14 22.29
C MET A 346 20.11 -27.04 23.13
N HIS A 347 19.84 -25.77 22.85
CA HIS A 347 20.61 -24.65 23.42
C HIS A 347 19.89 -23.88 24.51
N VAL A 348 18.58 -24.04 24.66
CA VAL A 348 17.78 -23.35 25.67
C VAL A 348 17.19 -24.36 26.65
N ILE A 349 16.34 -25.28 26.16
CA ILE A 349 15.61 -26.20 27.03
C ILE A 349 16.58 -27.12 27.76
N SER A 350 17.51 -27.76 27.05
CA SER A 350 18.49 -28.66 27.68
C SER A 350 19.38 -27.95 28.71
N VAL A 351 19.70 -26.66 28.49
CA VAL A 351 20.51 -25.88 29.42
C VAL A 351 19.73 -25.65 30.71
N TYR A 352 18.50 -25.15 30.61
CA TYR A 352 17.66 -24.89 31.79
C TYR A 352 17.29 -26.16 32.56
N GLU A 353 17.06 -27.29 31.88
CA GLU A 353 16.89 -28.60 32.54
C GLU A 353 18.10 -28.95 33.43
N ASN A 354 19.31 -28.68 32.95
CA ASN A 354 20.55 -29.02 33.66
C ASN A 354 20.93 -28.00 34.75
N ILE A 355 20.55 -26.72 34.60
CA ILE A 355 20.94 -25.65 35.54
C ILE A 355 19.82 -25.19 36.47
N ALA A 356 18.63 -25.81 36.43
CA ALA A 356 17.45 -25.37 37.18
C ALA A 356 17.71 -25.13 38.68
N ALA A 357 18.45 -26.02 39.34
CA ALA A 357 18.79 -25.89 40.75
C ALA A 357 19.63 -24.62 41.03
N HIS A 358 20.73 -24.43 40.29
CA HIS A 358 21.60 -23.26 40.41
C HIS A 358 20.93 -21.95 39.97
N PHE A 359 20.07 -22.01 38.95
CA PHE A 359 19.27 -20.88 38.50
C PHE A 359 18.30 -20.42 39.59
N SER A 360 17.65 -21.36 40.28
CA SER A 360 16.68 -21.04 41.33
C SER A 360 17.34 -20.36 42.55
N GLU A 361 18.53 -20.81 42.93
CA GLU A 361 19.29 -20.23 44.06
C GLU A 361 19.72 -18.77 43.80
N THR A 362 20.16 -18.49 42.58
CA THR A 362 20.78 -17.18 42.24
C THR A 362 19.77 -16.11 41.81
N ARG A 363 18.53 -16.47 41.47
CA ARG A 363 17.55 -15.54 40.85
C ARG A 363 16.20 -15.44 41.57
N SER A 364 16.18 -15.64 42.89
CA SER A 364 14.96 -15.68 43.71
C SER A 364 14.28 -14.33 43.99
N LYS A 365 14.97 -13.18 43.83
CA LYS A 365 14.47 -11.86 44.27
C LYS A 365 13.56 -11.17 43.22
N PRO A 366 12.25 -10.95 43.50
CA PRO A 366 11.31 -10.24 42.62
C PRO A 366 11.78 -8.85 42.20
N TRP A 367 11.51 -8.48 40.95
CA TRP A 367 11.68 -7.09 40.51
C TRP A 367 10.53 -6.22 41.04
N PRO A 368 10.80 -5.05 41.63
CA PRO A 368 9.77 -4.24 42.30
C PRO A 368 8.59 -3.86 41.40
N ASN A 369 8.85 -3.39 40.17
CA ASN A 369 7.81 -2.90 39.26
C ASN A 369 6.88 -4.04 38.79
N VAL A 370 7.42 -5.25 38.62
CA VAL A 370 6.61 -6.41 38.26
C VAL A 370 5.73 -6.82 39.43
N LEU A 371 6.29 -6.80 40.64
CA LEU A 371 5.55 -7.13 41.85
C LEU A 371 4.42 -6.12 42.11
N GLU A 372 4.66 -4.83 41.86
CA GLU A 372 3.63 -3.79 41.91
C GLU A 372 2.50 -4.07 40.92
N PHE A 373 2.82 -4.46 39.68
CA PHE A 373 1.82 -4.86 38.69
C PHE A 373 0.99 -6.07 39.14
N VAL A 374 1.64 -7.15 39.62
CA VAL A 374 0.95 -8.34 40.14
C VAL A 374 0.05 -8.00 41.35
N ASN A 375 0.48 -7.07 42.20
CA ASN A 375 -0.31 -6.61 43.34
C ASN A 375 -1.43 -5.62 42.97
N SER A 376 -1.44 -5.08 41.74
CA SER A 376 -2.47 -4.14 41.28
C SER A 376 -3.77 -4.83 40.87
N PHE A 377 -3.78 -6.15 40.69
CA PHE A 377 -4.96 -6.92 40.34
C PHE A 377 -5.95 -7.02 41.51
N ASP A 378 -7.23 -6.93 41.18
CA ASP A 378 -8.34 -7.04 42.14
C ASP A 378 -8.45 -8.45 42.72
N ALA A 379 -9.00 -8.56 43.93
CA ALA A 379 -9.22 -9.85 44.58
C ALA A 379 -10.11 -10.77 43.74
N GLY A 380 -9.67 -12.01 43.54
CA GLY A 380 -10.35 -13.02 42.72
C GLY A 380 -9.88 -13.08 41.26
N SER A 381 -9.01 -12.17 40.82
CA SER A 381 -8.45 -12.18 39.45
C SER A 381 -7.65 -13.47 39.18
N VAL A 382 -7.69 -13.95 37.94
CA VAL A 382 -6.87 -15.06 37.45
C VAL A 382 -5.70 -14.52 36.63
N VAL A 383 -4.47 -14.80 37.06
CA VAL A 383 -3.25 -14.27 36.44
C VAL A 383 -2.34 -15.40 35.97
N LEU A 384 -1.87 -15.32 34.73
CA LEU A 384 -0.96 -16.30 34.13
C LEU A 384 0.48 -15.77 34.05
N ASP A 385 1.44 -16.54 34.54
CA ASP A 385 2.88 -16.29 34.35
C ASP A 385 3.44 -17.22 33.26
N VAL A 386 3.66 -16.65 32.06
CA VAL A 386 4.17 -17.37 30.88
C VAL A 386 5.69 -17.29 30.85
N GLY A 387 6.34 -18.45 30.95
CA GLY A 387 7.78 -18.58 31.23
C GLY A 387 8.09 -18.30 32.70
N CYS A 388 7.31 -18.89 33.61
CA CYS A 388 7.37 -18.60 35.04
C CYS A 388 8.70 -19.00 35.71
N GLY A 389 9.54 -19.80 35.03
CA GLY A 389 10.77 -20.32 35.56
C GLY A 389 10.54 -21.05 36.88
N ASN A 390 11.18 -20.57 37.95
CA ASN A 390 11.06 -21.13 39.30
C ASN A 390 9.87 -20.59 40.12
N GLY A 391 8.95 -19.84 39.50
CA GLY A 391 7.74 -19.35 40.15
C GLY A 391 7.98 -18.13 41.03
N LYS A 392 9.02 -17.34 40.71
CA LYS A 392 9.45 -16.14 41.46
C LYS A 392 8.33 -15.14 41.76
N TYR A 393 7.36 -15.00 40.87
CA TYR A 393 6.23 -14.07 40.98
C TYR A 393 4.94 -14.74 41.47
N LEU A 394 4.90 -16.07 41.54
CA LEU A 394 3.75 -16.83 42.03
C LEU A 394 3.63 -16.70 43.56
N GLY A 395 2.40 -16.72 44.05
CA GLY A 395 2.00 -16.58 45.45
C GLY A 395 2.33 -15.23 46.09
N LYS A 396 2.64 -14.19 45.30
CA LYS A 396 3.01 -12.87 45.83
C LYS A 396 1.83 -12.00 46.21
N ASN A 397 0.76 -12.07 45.43
CA ASN A 397 -0.53 -11.48 45.78
C ASN A 397 -1.45 -12.61 46.28
N LYS A 398 -1.78 -12.61 47.59
CA LYS A 398 -2.58 -13.68 48.20
C LYS A 398 -4.07 -13.61 47.89
N HIS A 399 -4.49 -12.58 47.15
CA HIS A 399 -5.88 -12.32 46.84
C HIS A 399 -6.26 -12.73 45.41
N ILE A 400 -5.33 -13.22 44.61
CA ILE A 400 -5.55 -13.66 43.22
C ILE A 400 -5.30 -15.17 43.08
N PHE A 401 -5.73 -15.73 41.96
CA PHE A 401 -5.38 -17.07 41.51
C PHE A 401 -4.29 -16.96 40.45
N ASP A 402 -3.08 -17.41 40.77
CA ASP A 402 -1.96 -17.40 39.83
C ASP A 402 -1.57 -18.80 39.37
N VAL A 403 -1.28 -18.92 38.07
CA VAL A 403 -0.82 -20.15 37.44
C VAL A 403 0.42 -19.85 36.61
N GLY A 404 1.45 -20.68 36.73
CA GLY A 404 2.67 -20.59 35.95
C GLY A 404 2.70 -21.57 34.79
N CYS A 405 3.42 -21.24 33.72
CA CYS A 405 3.84 -22.23 32.74
C CYS A 405 5.24 -21.97 32.23
N ASP A 406 5.96 -23.04 31.91
CA ASP A 406 7.32 -22.97 31.35
C ASP A 406 7.58 -24.16 30.43
N THR A 407 8.58 -24.05 29.58
CA THR A 407 9.06 -25.18 28.76
C THR A 407 9.93 -26.14 29.56
N SER A 408 10.60 -25.66 30.61
CA SER A 408 11.47 -26.48 31.46
C SER A 408 10.68 -27.19 32.56
N SER A 409 10.67 -28.51 32.49
CA SER A 409 10.06 -29.37 33.51
C SER A 409 10.83 -29.31 34.84
N ALA A 410 12.16 -29.19 34.81
CA ALA A 410 12.97 -29.05 36.02
C ALA A 410 12.65 -27.76 36.82
N LEU A 411 12.47 -26.62 36.14
CA LEU A 411 12.06 -25.36 36.78
C LEU A 411 10.63 -25.43 37.34
N LEU A 412 9.72 -26.10 36.63
CA LEU A 412 8.35 -26.32 37.10
C LEU A 412 8.29 -27.27 38.31
N GLU A 413 9.21 -28.23 38.43
CA GLU A 413 9.32 -29.04 39.64
C GLU A 413 9.66 -28.19 40.87
N VAL A 414 10.48 -27.14 40.71
CA VAL A 414 10.75 -26.16 41.77
C VAL A 414 9.47 -25.39 42.14
N CYS A 415 8.68 -24.96 41.14
CA CYS A 415 7.39 -24.30 41.39
C CYS A 415 6.46 -25.19 42.23
N ARG A 416 6.30 -26.46 41.82
CA ARG A 416 5.43 -27.42 42.51
C ARG A 416 5.92 -27.74 43.93
N LYS A 417 7.24 -27.84 44.15
CA LYS A 417 7.83 -27.98 45.50
C LYS A 417 7.48 -26.80 46.39
N ASN A 418 7.37 -25.60 45.83
CA ASN A 418 6.93 -24.39 46.53
C ASN A 418 5.39 -24.27 46.61
N SER A 419 4.64 -25.31 46.25
CA SER A 419 3.17 -25.36 46.25
C SER A 419 2.52 -24.36 45.29
N PHE A 420 3.17 -24.04 44.17
CA PHE A 420 2.59 -23.24 43.09
C PHE A 420 2.02 -24.12 41.98
N GLU A 421 0.88 -23.69 41.42
CA GLU A 421 0.26 -24.33 40.28
C GLU A 421 1.02 -23.98 39.00
N ALA A 422 1.63 -24.98 38.36
CA ALA A 422 2.37 -24.77 37.13
C ALA A 422 2.42 -25.99 36.19
N PHE A 423 2.34 -25.73 34.89
CA PHE A 423 2.29 -26.77 33.85
C PHE A 423 3.27 -26.51 32.69
N THR A 424 3.63 -27.58 31.98
CA THR A 424 4.61 -27.50 30.90
C THR A 424 3.92 -27.08 29.61
N THR A 425 4.40 -26.02 28.95
CA THR A 425 3.94 -25.63 27.62
C THR A 425 4.98 -24.79 26.88
N ASN A 426 4.81 -24.68 25.56
CA ASN A 426 5.50 -23.66 24.76
C ASN A 426 4.69 -22.36 24.79
N CYS A 427 5.34 -21.23 25.02
CA CYS A 427 4.69 -19.91 25.10
C CYS A 427 3.98 -19.50 23.79
N LEU A 428 4.30 -20.13 22.66
CA LEU A 428 3.62 -19.94 21.38
C LEU A 428 2.30 -20.70 21.27
N TYR A 429 2.06 -21.69 22.12
CA TYR A 429 0.91 -22.58 22.09
C TYR A 429 0.31 -22.73 23.49
N LEU A 430 -0.25 -21.63 24.00
CA LEU A 430 -0.90 -21.63 25.31
C LEU A 430 -2.25 -22.37 25.25
N PRO A 431 -2.54 -23.30 26.17
CA PRO A 431 -3.79 -24.08 26.18
C PRO A 431 -4.95 -23.31 26.82
N PHE A 432 -5.07 -22.02 26.52
CA PHE A 432 -6.13 -21.15 27.02
C PHE A 432 -6.91 -20.57 25.84
N ASN A 433 -8.22 -20.44 26.02
CA ASN A 433 -9.03 -19.69 25.07
C ASN A 433 -8.84 -18.18 25.28
N ASP A 434 -9.19 -17.40 24.27
CA ASP A 434 -9.21 -15.95 24.43
C ASP A 434 -10.14 -15.52 25.58
N CYS A 435 -9.73 -14.46 26.30
CA CYS A 435 -10.49 -13.87 27.40
C CYS A 435 -10.77 -14.79 28.60
N THR A 436 -9.93 -15.80 28.87
CA THR A 436 -10.10 -16.69 30.04
C THR A 436 -9.30 -16.30 31.28
N VAL A 437 -8.38 -15.33 31.17
CA VAL A 437 -7.57 -14.83 32.29
C VAL A 437 -7.64 -13.31 32.35
N ASP A 438 -7.52 -12.76 33.56
CA ASP A 438 -7.63 -11.31 33.82
C ASP A 438 -6.27 -10.60 33.63
N GLY A 439 -5.16 -11.34 33.72
CA GLY A 439 -3.82 -10.80 33.53
C GLY A 439 -2.81 -11.83 33.03
N VAL A 440 -1.79 -11.37 32.30
CA VAL A 440 -0.66 -12.18 31.86
C VAL A 440 0.64 -11.43 32.14
N ILE A 441 1.63 -12.11 32.71
CA ILE A 441 3.02 -11.66 32.73
C ILE A 441 3.88 -12.64 31.91
N SER A 442 4.87 -12.11 31.21
CA SER A 442 5.86 -12.89 30.49
C SER A 442 7.17 -12.13 30.48
N ILE A 443 8.12 -12.61 31.28
CA ILE A 443 9.34 -11.86 31.58
C ILE A 443 10.52 -12.68 31.12
N ALA A 444 11.31 -12.08 30.25
CA ALA A 444 12.53 -12.68 29.76
C ALA A 444 12.34 -14.02 29.02
N VAL A 445 11.25 -14.14 28.25
CA VAL A 445 10.90 -15.38 27.52
C VAL A 445 11.20 -15.28 26.04
N ILE A 446 10.81 -14.17 25.39
CA ILE A 446 10.85 -14.02 23.92
C ILE A 446 12.28 -14.13 23.37
N HIS A 447 13.29 -13.68 24.11
CA HIS A 447 14.69 -13.76 23.68
C HIS A 447 15.29 -15.17 23.73
N HIS A 448 14.51 -16.17 24.15
CA HIS A 448 14.89 -17.57 24.09
C HIS A 448 14.34 -18.28 22.84
N LEU A 449 13.58 -17.59 21.98
CA LEU A 449 13.06 -18.13 20.72
C LEU A 449 14.10 -18.00 19.60
N ALA A 450 14.29 -19.06 18.82
CA ALA A 450 15.29 -19.15 17.75
C ALA A 450 14.79 -18.60 16.39
N SER A 451 13.48 -18.37 16.22
CA SER A 451 12.94 -17.83 14.97
C SER A 451 12.78 -16.29 14.99
N GLU A 452 13.33 -15.61 13.97
CA GLU A 452 13.20 -14.14 13.80
C GLU A 452 11.76 -13.68 13.47
N VAL A 453 10.90 -14.61 13.01
CA VAL A 453 9.54 -14.30 12.52
C VAL A 453 8.62 -13.76 13.64
N ILE A 454 8.97 -13.97 14.90
CA ILE A 454 8.12 -13.65 16.05
C ILE A 454 8.45 -12.28 16.66
N PHE A 455 9.52 -11.61 16.23
CA PHE A 455 9.88 -10.27 16.73
C PHE A 455 8.84 -9.18 16.38
N SER A 456 8.07 -9.34 15.29
CA SER A 456 7.13 -8.31 14.83
C SER A 456 5.67 -8.50 15.31
N PHE A 457 5.25 -9.68 15.73
CA PHE A 457 3.83 -9.96 15.97
C PHE A 457 3.32 -9.57 17.38
N LEU A 458 4.19 -9.47 18.37
CA LEU A 458 3.81 -9.24 19.78
C LEU A 458 3.93 -7.79 20.28
N ILE A 459 4.43 -6.86 19.45
CA ILE A 459 4.56 -5.44 19.83
C ILE A 459 3.20 -4.71 19.88
N ILE A 460 2.10 -5.31 19.40
CA ILE A 460 0.81 -4.62 19.24
C ILE A 460 -0.17 -4.74 20.44
N GLN A 461 0.12 -5.53 21.48
CA GLN A 461 -0.71 -5.51 22.69
C GLN A 461 0.10 -5.11 23.92
N LYS A 462 0.07 -3.82 24.27
CA LYS A 462 0.54 -3.18 25.51
C LYS A 462 1.48 -4.03 26.40
N TRP A 463 2.78 -3.93 26.15
CA TRP A 463 3.80 -4.36 27.11
C TRP A 463 4.55 -3.15 27.67
N TYR A 464 4.57 -3.01 29.00
CA TYR A 464 5.48 -2.10 29.69
C TYR A 464 6.89 -2.69 29.64
N GLN A 465 7.72 -2.13 28.77
CA GLN A 465 9.16 -2.40 28.72
C GLN A 465 9.83 -1.65 29.89
N VAL A 466 10.13 -2.34 31.00
CA VAL A 466 11.06 -1.82 32.02
C VAL A 466 12.47 -2.21 31.59
N SER A 467 13.03 -1.44 30.68
CA SER A 467 14.46 -1.46 30.37
C SER A 467 15.17 -0.40 31.22
N SER A 468 15.74 -0.81 32.35
CA SER A 468 16.97 -0.28 32.97
C SER A 468 17.00 -0.60 34.47
N LEU A 469 17.90 -1.50 34.86
CA LEU A 469 18.88 -1.31 35.93
C LEU A 469 20.09 -2.21 35.65
#